data_AF-A0AAD0L367-F1
#
_entry.id   AF-A0AAD0L367-F1
#
_cell.length_a   1.000
_cell.length_b   1.000
_cell.length_c   1.000
_cell.angle_alpha   90.00
_cell.angle_beta   90.00
_cell.angle_gamma   90.00
#
_symmetry.space_group_name_H-M   'P 1'
#
loop_
_entity.id
_entity.type
_entity.pdbx_description
1 polymer ?
#
loop_
_entity_poly.entity_id
_entity_poly.type
_entity_poly.pdbx_seq_one_letter_code
_entity_poly.pdbx_strand_id
1 'polypeptide(L)'
;MSELEGVTGMRVEDIALDQPGGIGNDPGLTVVQDDLSVRRVKSDLRLQVPVRQAEPAGRNFERTLRNIGSFTIDSHDNVLQLIHRSNSGQLQYTPILEEGSRFYIDKPNWPWISGRRLRDLQELRTALTNRGLRYVWI
;
A
#
# COMPACT_ATOMS: atom_id res chain seq x y z
N MET A 1 5.73 42.35 13.49
CA MET A 1 5.38 42.11 12.08
C MET A 1 4.75 40.74 12.03
N SER A 2 3.42 40.68 11.88
CA SER A 2 2.67 39.43 11.74
C SER A 2 2.49 39.18 10.25
N GLU A 3 3.09 38.11 9.75
CA GLU A 3 2.73 37.52 8.46
C GLU A 3 1.72 36.41 8.74
N LEU A 4 0.53 36.52 8.13
CA LEU A 4 -0.51 35.49 8.11
C LEU A 4 -0.35 34.71 6.80
N GLU A 5 0.26 33.53 6.87
CA GLU A 5 0.21 32.53 5.77
C GLU A 5 -0.11 31.15 6.40
N GLY A 6 -1.20 31.09 7.18
CA GLY A 6 -1.63 29.88 7.90
C GLY A 6 -2.66 29.08 7.10
N VAL A 7 -2.26 28.44 6.00
CA VAL A 7 -3.15 27.52 5.28
C VAL A 7 -3.05 26.14 5.94
N THR A 8 -4.05 25.76 6.75
CA THR A 8 -4.17 24.40 7.29
C THR A 8 -4.55 23.44 6.17
N GLY A 9 -3.71 22.43 5.91
CA GLY A 9 -4.00 21.38 4.94
C GLY A 9 -5.01 20.38 5.49
N MET A 10 -6.00 19.97 4.70
CA MET A 10 -6.99 18.95 5.08
C MET A 10 -7.10 17.85 4.00
N ARG A 11 -7.01 16.59 4.43
CA ARG A 11 -7.31 15.41 3.60
C ARG A 11 -8.74 14.94 3.84
N VAL A 12 -9.50 14.71 2.77
CA VAL A 12 -10.83 14.12 2.85
C VAL A 12 -10.74 12.62 2.56
N GLU A 13 -11.43 11.83 3.37
CA GLU A 13 -11.48 10.37 3.28
C GLU A 13 -12.94 9.92 3.35
N ASP A 14 -13.41 9.24 2.30
CA ASP A 14 -14.75 8.65 2.28
C ASP A 14 -14.72 7.34 3.09
N ILE A 15 -15.66 7.19 4.01
CA ILE A 15 -15.79 6.00 4.87
C ILE A 15 -17.18 5.37 4.75
N ALA A 16 -17.28 4.11 5.14
CA ALA A 16 -18.55 3.40 5.16
C ALA A 16 -19.54 3.99 6.19
N LEU A 17 -20.84 3.88 5.91
CA LEU A 17 -21.91 4.44 6.75
C LEU A 17 -21.95 3.87 8.17
N ASP A 18 -21.39 2.68 8.37
CA ASP A 18 -21.28 2.01 9.67
C ASP A 18 -20.05 2.44 10.47
N GLN A 19 -19.16 3.25 9.88
CA GLN A 19 -18.00 3.82 10.56
C GLN A 19 -18.32 5.24 11.05
N PRO A 20 -17.93 5.59 12.30
CA PRO A 20 -18.12 6.94 12.81
C PRO A 20 -17.22 7.93 12.06
N GLY A 21 -17.82 8.87 11.35
CA GLY A 21 -17.10 9.98 10.72
C GLY A 21 -16.55 10.98 11.73
N GLY A 22 -15.69 11.89 11.28
CA GLY A 22 -15.09 12.88 12.16
C GLY A 22 -13.97 13.69 11.54
N ILE A 23 -13.46 14.65 12.31
CA ILE A 23 -12.29 15.46 11.97
C ILE A 23 -11.23 15.22 13.04
N GLY A 24 -9.99 14.99 12.64
CA GLY A 24 -8.87 14.80 13.56
C GLY A 24 -7.52 15.03 12.90
N ASN A 25 -6.43 14.80 13.64
CA ASN A 25 -5.10 14.85 13.05
C ASN A 25 -4.96 13.79 11.94
N ASP A 26 -4.30 14.14 10.84
CA ASP A 26 -4.04 13.18 9.77
C ASP A 26 -2.87 12.27 10.17
N PRO A 27 -3.09 10.95 10.35
CA PRO A 27 -2.00 9.99 10.58
C PRO A 27 -1.06 9.86 9.37
N GLY A 28 -1.47 10.41 8.22
CA GLY A 28 -0.79 10.27 6.94
C GLY A 28 -1.23 9.01 6.20
N LEU A 29 -0.94 9.00 4.91
CA LEU A 29 -1.28 7.95 3.96
C LEU A 29 -0.02 7.58 3.16
N THR A 30 0.34 6.31 3.21
CA THR A 30 1.34 5.70 2.34
C THR A 30 0.66 5.32 1.04
N VAL A 31 1.25 5.72 -0.08
CA VAL A 31 0.76 5.44 -1.44
C VAL A 31 1.90 4.86 -2.26
N VAL A 32 1.64 3.75 -2.96
CA VAL A 32 2.54 3.24 -4.00
C VAL A 32 2.15 3.89 -5.33
N GLN A 33 3.08 4.61 -5.94
CA GLN A 33 2.89 5.24 -7.25
C GLN A 33 3.10 4.22 -8.38
N ASP A 34 2.69 4.59 -9.60
CA ASP A 34 2.86 3.73 -10.78
C ASP A 34 4.33 3.37 -11.04
N ASP A 35 5.27 4.27 -10.76
CA ASP A 35 6.70 3.96 -10.87
C ASP A 35 7.25 3.10 -9.72
N LEU A 36 6.38 2.53 -8.87
CA LEU A 36 6.72 1.82 -7.64
C LEU A 36 7.51 2.66 -6.63
N SER A 37 7.48 3.99 -6.73
CA SER A 37 7.96 4.85 -5.65
C SER A 37 6.92 4.92 -4.53
N VAL A 38 7.41 5.03 -3.29
CA VAL A 38 6.56 5.15 -2.10
C VAL A 38 6.44 6.62 -1.74
N ARG A 39 5.20 7.14 -1.72
CA ARG A 39 4.90 8.51 -1.29
C ARG A 39 4.13 8.49 0.01
N ARG A 40 4.62 9.23 1.00
CA ARG A 40 3.92 9.49 2.26
C ARG A 40 3.26 10.86 2.18
N VAL A 41 1.94 10.89 2.23
CA VAL A 41 1.12 12.11 2.20
C VAL A 41 0.62 12.38 3.61
N LYS A 42 0.79 13.59 4.12
CA LYS A 42 0.26 13.98 5.43
C LYS A 42 -0.22 15.42 5.38
N SER A 43 -1.45 15.64 5.83
CA SER A 43 -2.02 16.95 6.07
C SER A 43 -2.05 17.27 7.57
N ASP A 44 -2.51 18.45 7.96
CA ASP A 44 -2.69 18.77 9.38
C ASP A 44 -3.92 18.05 9.94
N LEU A 45 -4.99 18.05 9.14
CA LEU A 45 -6.29 17.47 9.47
C LEU A 45 -6.74 16.41 8.46
N ARG A 46 -7.51 15.45 8.95
CA ARG A 46 -8.26 14.47 8.15
C ARG A 46 -9.74 14.57 8.48
N LEU A 47 -10.57 14.78 7.45
CA LEU A 47 -12.03 14.73 7.51
C LEU A 47 -12.51 13.38 6.96
N GLN A 48 -13.22 12.61 7.76
CA GLN A 48 -13.80 11.33 7.39
C GLN A 48 -15.32 11.47 7.19
N VAL A 49 -15.79 11.23 5.97
CA VAL A 49 -17.18 11.48 5.56
C VAL A 49 -17.89 10.15 5.27
N PRO A 50 -18.94 9.77 6.03
CA PRO A 50 -19.72 8.59 5.74
C PRO A 50 -20.53 8.77 4.44
N VAL A 51 -20.34 7.89 3.45
CA VAL A 51 -21.04 7.97 2.16
C VAL A 51 -21.77 6.65 1.82
N ARG A 52 -22.94 6.75 1.17
CA ARG A 52 -23.83 5.61 0.82
C ARG A 52 -23.18 4.57 -0.09
N GLN A 53 -22.21 5.00 -0.88
CA GLN A 53 -21.36 4.15 -1.72
C GLN A 53 -19.92 4.38 -1.31
N ALA A 54 -19.62 4.15 -0.03
CA ALA A 54 -18.28 3.78 0.31
C ALA A 54 -18.09 2.37 -0.25
N GLU A 55 -17.86 2.26 -1.56
CA GLU A 55 -16.92 1.24 -1.99
C GLU A 55 -15.73 1.48 -1.07
N PRO A 56 -15.30 0.52 -0.23
CA PRO A 56 -13.99 0.69 0.36
C PRO A 56 -13.09 1.00 -0.85
N ALA A 57 -12.44 2.15 -0.87
CA ALA A 57 -11.49 2.47 -1.92
C ALA A 57 -10.29 1.49 -1.91
N GLY A 58 -10.38 0.39 -1.17
CA GLY A 58 -9.58 -0.81 -1.29
C GLY A 58 -9.79 -1.47 -2.65
N ARG A 59 -8.69 -1.58 -3.39
CA ARG A 59 -8.59 -2.47 -4.53
C ARG A 59 -9.13 -3.86 -4.19
N ASN A 60 -10.01 -4.35 -5.05
CA ASN A 60 -10.46 -5.73 -5.00
C ASN A 60 -9.36 -6.64 -5.58
N PHE A 61 -8.38 -6.98 -4.74
CA PHE A 61 -7.25 -7.82 -5.13
C PHE A 61 -7.69 -9.22 -5.59
N GLU A 62 -8.79 -9.75 -5.07
CA GLU A 62 -9.38 -11.02 -5.50
C GLU A 62 -9.74 -10.98 -6.99
N ARG A 63 -10.34 -9.86 -7.44
CA ARG A 63 -10.72 -9.64 -8.83
C ARG A 63 -9.53 -9.33 -9.73
N THR A 64 -8.48 -8.69 -9.21
CA THR A 64 -7.33 -8.27 -10.02
C THR A 64 -6.24 -9.33 -10.11
N LEU A 65 -5.92 -10.00 -9.01
CA LEU A 65 -4.92 -11.08 -8.92
C LEU A 65 -5.56 -12.44 -9.17
N ARG A 66 -6.22 -12.61 -10.32
CA ARG A 66 -7.00 -13.82 -10.62
C ARG A 66 -6.16 -15.09 -10.74
N ASN A 67 -4.93 -14.96 -11.25
CA ASN A 67 -4.13 -16.10 -11.66
C ASN A 67 -3.10 -16.45 -10.57
N ILE A 68 -2.88 -17.75 -10.35
CA ILE A 68 -1.77 -18.24 -9.53
C ILE A 68 -0.45 -17.63 -10.01
N GLY A 69 0.39 -17.19 -9.06
CA GLY A 69 1.67 -16.55 -9.34
C GLY A 69 1.54 -15.08 -9.77
N SER A 70 0.33 -14.51 -9.86
CA SER A 70 0.18 -13.07 -9.99
C SER A 70 0.48 -12.36 -8.68
N PHE A 71 1.08 -11.19 -8.76
CA PHE A 71 1.38 -10.36 -7.61
C PHE A 71 1.28 -8.88 -7.95
N THR A 72 1.19 -8.08 -6.91
CA THR A 72 1.29 -6.63 -6.97
C THR A 72 1.91 -6.09 -5.69
N ILE A 73 2.27 -4.81 -5.69
CA ILE A 73 2.80 -4.11 -4.51
C ILE A 73 1.87 -2.93 -4.27
N ASP A 74 1.32 -2.86 -3.06
CA ASP A 74 0.37 -1.82 -2.70
C ASP A 74 0.47 -1.44 -1.23
N SER A 75 -0.08 -0.28 -0.89
CA SER A 75 -0.42 0.08 0.47
C SER A 75 -1.83 -0.41 0.80
N HIS A 76 -1.94 -1.44 1.64
CA HIS A 76 -3.22 -1.90 2.17
C HIS A 76 -3.28 -1.60 3.67
N ASP A 77 -4.36 -0.96 4.13
CA ASP A 77 -4.50 -0.46 5.50
C ASP A 77 -3.30 0.38 5.98
N ASN A 78 -2.78 1.22 5.07
CA ASN A 78 -1.59 2.06 5.27
C ASN A 78 -0.28 1.27 5.53
N VAL A 79 -0.28 -0.04 5.31
CA VAL A 79 0.90 -0.90 5.38
C VAL A 79 1.35 -1.22 3.95
N LEU A 80 2.63 -1.00 3.67
CA LEU A 80 3.22 -1.40 2.40
C LEU A 80 3.32 -2.93 2.33
N GLN A 81 2.72 -3.54 1.33
CA GLN A 81 2.57 -4.98 1.23
C GLN A 81 2.84 -5.50 -0.17
N LEU A 82 3.50 -6.66 -0.21
CA LEU A 82 3.48 -7.56 -1.35
C LEU A 82 2.22 -8.42 -1.25
N ILE A 83 1.38 -8.36 -2.27
CA ILE A 83 0.13 -9.11 -2.34
C ILE A 83 0.24 -10.06 -3.53
N HIS A 84 0.09 -11.36 -3.29
CA HIS A 84 0.19 -12.34 -4.36
C HIS A 84 -0.82 -13.48 -4.22
N ARG A 85 -1.19 -14.09 -5.35
CA ARG A 85 -1.98 -15.31 -5.38
C ARG A 85 -1.04 -16.52 -5.30
N SER A 86 -1.15 -17.26 -4.20
CA SER A 86 -0.35 -18.47 -3.94
C SER A 86 -0.72 -19.62 -4.89
N ASN A 87 0.05 -20.71 -4.84
CA ASN A 87 -0.27 -21.94 -5.55
C ASN A 87 -1.55 -22.63 -5.06
N SER A 88 -2.02 -22.33 -3.83
CA SER A 88 -3.32 -22.80 -3.35
C SER A 88 -4.49 -21.91 -3.81
N GLY A 89 -4.22 -20.90 -4.64
CA GLY A 89 -5.21 -19.96 -5.14
C GLY A 89 -5.63 -18.89 -4.12
N GLN A 90 -5.05 -18.88 -2.91
CA GLN A 90 -5.36 -17.90 -1.88
C GLN A 90 -4.53 -16.63 -2.04
N LEU A 91 -5.10 -15.46 -1.70
CA LEU A 91 -4.28 -14.27 -1.53
C LEU A 91 -3.41 -14.40 -0.29
N GLN A 92 -2.16 -13.98 -0.44
CA GLN A 92 -1.22 -13.83 0.64
C GLN A 92 -0.69 -12.41 0.65
N TYR A 93 -0.76 -11.80 1.82
CA TYR A 93 -0.27 -10.47 2.12
C TYR A 93 1.02 -10.62 2.90
N THR A 94 2.09 -9.99 2.42
CA THR A 94 3.40 -10.04 3.05
C THR A 94 3.87 -8.59 3.25
N PRO A 95 4.02 -8.13 4.50
CA PRO A 95 4.54 -6.80 4.77
C PRO A 95 5.90 -6.59 4.10
N ILE A 96 6.06 -5.42 3.50
CA ILE A 96 7.36 -4.92 3.03
C ILE A 96 7.84 -3.96 4.10
N LEU A 97 8.98 -4.31 4.69
CA LEU A 97 9.59 -3.60 5.80
C LEU A 97 10.68 -2.68 5.28
N GLU A 98 10.86 -1.56 5.98
CA GLU A 98 11.90 -0.56 5.69
C GLU A 98 13.01 -0.63 6.75
N GLU A 99 14.25 -0.65 6.30
CA GLU A 99 15.45 -0.56 7.14
C GLU A 99 16.38 0.51 6.55
N GLY A 100 16.32 1.71 7.12
CA GLY A 100 16.99 2.89 6.55
C GLY A 100 16.42 3.22 5.18
N SER A 101 17.27 3.20 4.14
CA SER A 101 16.87 3.41 2.74
C SER A 101 16.61 2.12 1.96
N ARG A 102 16.54 0.97 2.64
CA ARG A 102 16.37 -0.35 2.03
C ARG A 102 15.02 -0.94 2.37
N PHE A 103 14.50 -1.75 1.45
CA PHE A 103 13.28 -2.52 1.64
C PHE A 103 13.61 -4.01 1.76
N TYR A 104 12.82 -4.74 2.53
CA TYR A 104 12.90 -6.21 2.59
C TYR A 104 11.54 -6.83 2.92
N ILE A 105 11.41 -8.13 2.71
CA ILE A 105 10.25 -8.91 3.13
C ILE A 105 10.70 -10.07 4.03
N ASP A 106 9.89 -10.43 5.01
CA ASP A 106 10.07 -11.65 5.80
C ASP A 106 9.10 -12.72 5.30
N LYS A 107 9.63 -13.60 4.45
CA LYS A 107 8.88 -14.67 3.81
C LYS A 107 9.74 -15.93 3.73
N PRO A 108 9.87 -16.70 4.83
CA PRO A 108 10.84 -17.81 4.94
C PRO A 108 10.69 -18.89 3.87
N ASN A 109 9.49 -19.09 3.33
CA ASN A 109 9.26 -20.02 2.23
C ASN A 109 9.84 -19.56 0.88
N TRP A 110 10.29 -18.30 0.77
CA TRP A 110 11.07 -17.75 -0.34
C TRP A 110 12.48 -17.34 0.12
N PRO A 111 13.35 -18.30 0.47
CA PRO A 111 14.66 -18.02 1.07
C PRO A 111 15.61 -17.22 0.17
N TRP A 112 15.32 -17.15 -1.13
CA TRP A 112 16.11 -16.42 -2.12
C TRP A 112 15.89 -14.89 -2.10
N ILE A 113 14.87 -14.40 -1.39
CA ILE A 113 14.55 -12.96 -1.28
C ILE A 113 14.21 -12.55 0.16
N SER A 114 13.79 -13.48 1.01
CA SER A 114 13.48 -13.20 2.42
C SER A 114 14.68 -12.57 3.13
N GLY A 115 14.47 -11.45 3.81
CA GLY A 115 15.51 -10.70 4.51
C GLY A 115 16.55 -10.03 3.59
N ARG A 116 16.46 -10.16 2.27
CA ARG A 116 17.40 -9.46 1.37
C ARG A 116 17.06 -7.97 1.33
N ARG A 117 18.07 -7.13 1.51
CA ARG A 117 17.94 -5.66 1.45
C ARG A 117 17.97 -5.20 -0.01
N LEU A 118 16.85 -4.64 -0.45
CA LEU A 118 16.60 -4.17 -1.80
C LEU A 118 16.69 -2.65 -1.84
N ARG A 119 17.18 -2.09 -2.94
CA ARG A 119 17.32 -0.64 -3.11
C ARG A 119 15.97 0.07 -3.18
N ASP A 120 15.02 -0.57 -3.84
CA ASP A 120 13.70 -0.03 -4.14
C ASP A 120 12.73 -1.19 -4.43
N LEU A 121 11.46 -0.84 -4.64
CA LEU A 121 10.41 -1.80 -4.98
C LEU A 121 10.53 -2.31 -6.42
N GLN A 122 11.25 -1.62 -7.30
CA GLN A 122 11.55 -2.09 -8.66
C GLN A 122 12.47 -3.31 -8.62
N GLU A 123 13.46 -3.33 -7.72
CA GLU A 123 14.33 -4.47 -7.48
C GLU A 123 13.53 -5.67 -6.95
N LEU A 124 12.59 -5.44 -6.03
CA LEU A 124 11.67 -6.48 -5.55
C LEU A 124 10.83 -7.07 -6.69
N ARG A 125 10.16 -6.21 -7.48
CA ARG A 125 9.38 -6.63 -8.65
C ARG A 125 10.23 -7.45 -9.61
N THR A 126 11.44 -6.98 -9.91
CA THR A 126 12.36 -7.65 -10.84
C THR A 126 12.77 -9.02 -10.32
N ALA A 127 13.12 -9.13 -9.03
CA ALA A 127 13.51 -10.39 -8.42
C ALA A 127 12.36 -11.41 -8.44
N LEU A 128 11.12 -11.00 -8.15
CA LEU A 128 9.92 -11.84 -8.23
C LEU A 128 9.61 -12.29 -9.66
N THR A 129 9.72 -11.36 -10.61
CA THR A 129 9.48 -11.64 -12.03
C THR A 129 10.50 -12.64 -12.58
N ASN A 130 11.77 -12.52 -12.19
CA ASN A 130 12.82 -13.47 -12.54
C ASN A 130 12.60 -14.88 -11.95
N ARG A 131 11.69 -15.01 -10.96
CA ARG A 131 11.26 -16.31 -10.41
C ARG A 131 9.91 -16.78 -10.96
N GLY A 132 9.41 -16.15 -12.03
CA GLY A 132 8.22 -16.57 -12.75
C GLY A 132 6.90 -16.02 -12.19
N LEU A 133 6.94 -15.12 -11.20
CA LEU A 133 5.74 -14.41 -10.78
C LEU A 133 5.40 -13.31 -11.79
N ARG A 134 4.11 -13.03 -11.95
CA ARG A 134 3.61 -12.03 -12.91
C ARG A 134 3.12 -10.79 -12.18
N TYR A 135 3.79 -9.66 -12.39
CA TYR A 135 3.34 -8.38 -11.86
C TYR A 135 2.03 -7.96 -12.53
N VAL A 136 1.08 -7.48 -11.72
CA VAL A 136 -0.19 -6.91 -12.16
C VAL A 136 -0.26 -5.47 -11.70
N TRP A 137 -0.46 -4.59 -12.69
CA TRP A 137 -0.76 -3.19 -12.49
C TRP A 137 -2.16 -3.04 -11.93
N ILE A 138 -2.30 -2.19 -10.92
CA ILE A 138 -3.52 -2.04 -10.12
C ILE A 138 -3.88 -0.58 -9.95
#